data_AF-A0A812T0M6-F1
#
_entry.id   AF-A0A812T0M6-F1
#
_cell.length_a   1.000
_cell.length_b   1.000
_cell.length_c   1.000
_cell.angle_alpha   90.00
_cell.angle_beta   90.00
_cell.angle_gamma   90.00
#
_symmetry.space_group_name_H-M   'P 1'
#
loop_
_entity.id
_entity.type
_entity.pdbx_description
1 polymer ?
#
loop_
_entity_poly.entity_id
_entity_poly.type
_entity_poly.pdbx_seq_one_letter_code
_entity_poly.pdbx_strand_id
1 'polypeptide(L)'
;MDCWMTEISFNFDQFVLANPDVAPIDLGSIGYSGENSLSVKGSIRDAAYATSGLALEFYRSYNASAHDAAAYFDRISDLDHSHFSPCNKTGNEFANDVEMRLYRQWTGDWEGVVETETGYIANCPDGRFWISPACRHNTSECIPILAAGNGWIVYVFMQWATFYGIPAAVGTAATWEDYSSNVVAFRTLFHWWMPDATFHQLDASMLQFPRHRPREWAVGNYRTADGQSNIVKLIAQPLQLAAPRVQRFLQNFDLDLEDMQSLLRKTSTSAGATAEEVACEWIRANRDRWEKWVPVQTQGYSCKP
;
A
#
# COMPACT_ATOMS: atom_id res chain seq x y z
N MET A 1 -0.50 -9.43 -17.76
CA MET A 1 -0.67 -8.15 -17.07
C MET A 1 -1.18 -8.48 -15.69
N ASP A 2 -0.37 -8.16 -14.69
CA ASP A 2 -0.67 -8.21 -13.27
C ASP A 2 -1.54 -7.01 -12.91
N CYS A 3 -2.56 -7.25 -12.08
CA CYS A 3 -3.49 -6.20 -11.67
C CYS A 3 -3.86 -6.39 -10.20
N TRP A 4 -3.88 -5.28 -9.46
CA TRP A 4 -4.28 -5.22 -8.06
C TRP A 4 -5.80 -5.26 -7.99
N MET A 5 -6.37 -6.45 -7.79
CA MET A 5 -7.82 -6.65 -7.96
C MET A 5 -8.67 -5.81 -7.02
N THR A 6 -8.20 -5.50 -5.82
CA THR A 6 -8.88 -4.62 -4.86
C THR A 6 -9.06 -3.20 -5.37
N GLU A 7 -8.12 -2.69 -6.18
CA GLU A 7 -8.19 -1.33 -6.75
C GLU A 7 -9.15 -1.24 -7.94
N ILE A 8 -9.39 -2.36 -8.63
CA ILE A 8 -10.28 -2.42 -9.80
C ILE A 8 -11.57 -3.18 -9.56
N SER A 9 -11.74 -3.95 -8.47
CA SER A 9 -12.80 -4.97 -8.34
C SER A 9 -14.21 -4.38 -8.47
N PHE A 10 -14.43 -3.18 -7.92
CA PHE A 10 -15.72 -2.50 -8.04
C PHE A 10 -16.08 -2.18 -9.49
N ASN A 11 -15.08 -1.81 -10.30
CA ASN A 11 -15.27 -1.50 -11.71
C ASN A 11 -15.13 -2.72 -12.61
N PHE A 12 -14.40 -3.75 -12.17
CA PHE A 12 -14.11 -4.93 -12.97
C PHE A 12 -15.36 -5.77 -13.16
N ASP A 13 -16.10 -6.08 -12.09
CA ASP A 13 -17.35 -6.86 -12.19
C ASP A 13 -18.38 -6.11 -13.04
N GLN A 14 -18.49 -4.79 -12.86
CA GLN A 14 -19.36 -3.93 -13.66
C GLN A 14 -18.92 -3.90 -15.14
N PHE A 15 -17.63 -3.78 -15.39
CA PHE A 15 -17.07 -3.79 -16.75
C PHE A 15 -17.29 -5.13 -17.43
N VAL A 16 -17.09 -6.24 -16.73
CA VAL A 16 -17.32 -7.61 -17.23
C VAL A 16 -18.79 -7.79 -17.59
N LEU A 17 -19.71 -7.35 -16.71
CA LEU A 17 -21.16 -7.41 -16.98
C LEU A 17 -21.56 -6.53 -18.17
N ALA A 18 -20.98 -5.35 -18.30
CA ALA A 18 -21.30 -4.41 -19.37
C ALA A 18 -20.65 -4.76 -20.72
N ASN A 19 -19.54 -5.50 -20.71
CA ASN A 19 -18.71 -5.77 -21.89
C ASN A 19 -18.32 -7.25 -22.02
N PRO A 20 -19.29 -8.18 -22.04
CA PRO A 20 -19.02 -9.62 -21.95
C PRO A 20 -18.13 -10.16 -23.09
N ASP A 21 -18.13 -9.52 -24.26
CA ASP A 21 -17.37 -9.97 -25.43
C ASP A 21 -15.90 -9.50 -25.45
N VAL A 22 -15.56 -8.49 -24.63
CA VAL A 22 -14.20 -7.92 -24.56
C VAL A 22 -13.59 -7.97 -23.16
N ALA A 23 -14.38 -8.36 -22.17
CA ALA A 23 -13.93 -8.55 -20.80
C ALA A 23 -12.82 -9.61 -20.73
N PRO A 24 -11.68 -9.29 -20.10
CA PRO A 24 -10.60 -10.26 -19.97
C PRO A 24 -11.01 -11.42 -19.05
N ILE A 25 -10.42 -12.58 -19.30
CA ILE A 25 -10.60 -13.78 -18.48
C ILE A 25 -9.60 -13.71 -17.32
N ASP A 26 -10.10 -13.89 -16.09
CA ASP A 26 -9.29 -14.09 -14.91
C ASP A 26 -8.75 -15.53 -14.87
N LEU A 27 -7.43 -15.67 -14.86
CA LEU A 27 -6.71 -16.95 -14.79
C LEU A 27 -6.23 -17.29 -13.36
N GLY A 28 -6.68 -16.52 -12.36
CA GLY A 28 -6.34 -16.69 -10.96
C GLY A 28 -5.12 -15.90 -10.52
N SER A 29 -4.73 -16.12 -9.26
CA SER A 29 -3.61 -15.43 -8.61
C SER A 29 -2.27 -15.69 -9.29
N ILE A 30 -1.37 -14.72 -9.19
CA ILE A 30 0.03 -14.84 -9.58
C ILE A 30 0.90 -15.60 -8.56
N GLY A 31 0.38 -15.90 -7.36
CA GLY A 31 1.08 -16.65 -6.31
C GLY A 31 1.34 -15.87 -5.02
N TYR A 32 1.06 -14.56 -5.02
CA TYR A 32 1.13 -13.72 -3.83
C TYR A 32 0.04 -12.65 -3.81
N SER A 33 -0.15 -12.05 -2.64
CA SER A 33 -1.00 -10.87 -2.45
C SER A 33 -0.11 -9.67 -2.18
N GLY A 34 -0.52 -8.52 -2.71
CA GLY A 34 0.06 -7.25 -2.35
C GLY A 34 -0.51 -6.72 -1.05
N GLU A 35 0.29 -5.92 -0.36
CA GLU A 35 -0.09 -5.28 0.91
C GLU A 35 0.20 -3.79 0.79
N ASN A 36 -0.63 -2.94 1.41
CA ASN A 36 -0.25 -1.57 1.75
C ASN A 36 -0.43 -1.38 3.26
N SER A 37 0.39 -0.51 3.85
CA SER A 37 0.22 -0.07 5.24
C SER A 37 1.08 1.17 5.52
N LEU A 38 1.04 1.63 6.76
CA LEU A 38 2.11 2.44 7.32
C LEU A 38 3.36 1.58 7.51
N SER A 39 4.52 2.16 7.23
CA SER A 39 5.82 1.52 7.39
C SER A 39 6.72 2.34 8.31
N VAL A 40 7.55 1.63 9.08
CA VAL A 40 8.60 2.19 9.93
C VAL A 40 9.96 1.68 9.44
N LYS A 41 10.96 2.55 9.41
CA LYS A 41 12.33 2.17 9.04
C LYS A 41 12.94 1.19 10.05
N GLY A 42 13.74 0.24 9.58
CA GLY A 42 14.45 -0.70 10.44
C GLY A 42 15.33 0.00 11.48
N SER A 43 16.01 1.08 11.08
CA SER A 43 16.85 1.87 12.00
C SER A 43 16.08 2.50 13.18
N ILE A 44 14.83 2.90 12.96
CA ILE A 44 13.96 3.49 14.01
C ILE A 44 13.40 2.37 14.89
N ARG A 45 12.89 1.31 14.26
CA ARG A 45 12.38 0.10 14.92
C ARG A 45 13.41 -0.49 15.88
N ASP A 46 14.62 -0.73 15.39
CA ASP A 46 15.69 -1.37 16.15
C ASP A 46 16.16 -0.50 17.31
N ALA A 47 16.26 0.82 17.10
CA ALA A 47 16.63 1.77 18.15
C ALA A 47 15.59 1.81 19.28
N ALA A 48 14.29 1.82 18.93
CA ALA A 48 13.20 1.84 19.90
C ALA A 48 13.09 0.55 20.71
N TYR A 49 13.29 -0.59 20.06
CA TYR A 49 13.33 -1.88 20.75
C TYR A 49 14.53 -1.99 21.69
N ALA A 50 15.72 -1.59 21.23
CA ALA A 50 16.94 -1.65 22.03
C ALA A 50 16.91 -0.72 23.26
N THR A 51 16.30 0.47 23.13
CA THR A 51 16.33 1.50 24.17
C THR A 51 15.17 1.40 25.14
N SER A 52 13.97 1.07 24.66
CA SER A 52 12.74 1.10 25.46
C SER A 52 11.92 -0.19 25.40
N GLY A 53 12.36 -1.21 24.65
CA GLY A 53 11.58 -2.43 24.44
C GLY A 53 10.30 -2.21 23.62
N LEU A 54 10.18 -1.08 22.92
CA LEU A 54 9.01 -0.75 22.11
C LEU A 54 9.11 -1.40 20.73
N ALA A 55 8.18 -2.32 20.45
CA ALA A 55 8.04 -2.94 19.13
C ALA A 55 7.21 -2.01 18.20
N LEU A 56 7.90 -1.15 17.45
CA LEU A 56 7.27 -0.14 16.58
C LEU A 56 6.57 -0.72 15.35
N GLU A 57 6.66 -2.02 15.10
CA GLU A 57 5.83 -2.72 14.11
C GLU A 57 4.42 -2.97 14.64
N PHE A 58 4.19 -2.88 15.95
CA PHE A 58 2.89 -3.10 16.54
C PHE A 58 2.16 -1.78 16.81
N TYR A 59 0.97 -1.61 16.21
CA TYR A 59 0.22 -0.35 16.23
C TYR A 59 -0.04 0.21 17.64
N ARG A 60 -0.19 -0.63 18.67
CA ARG A 60 -0.46 -0.16 20.04
C ARG A 60 0.73 0.51 20.71
N SER A 61 1.95 0.23 20.24
CA SER A 61 3.16 0.87 20.75
C SER A 61 3.19 2.37 20.49
N TYR A 62 2.32 2.87 19.62
CA TYR A 62 2.16 4.30 19.33
C TYR A 62 1.11 5.01 20.18
N ASN A 63 0.38 4.31 21.06
CA ASN A 63 -0.64 4.97 21.87
C ASN A 63 0.01 5.96 22.85
N ALA A 64 -0.21 7.26 22.63
CA ALA A 64 0.43 8.35 23.39
C ALA A 64 0.12 8.31 24.90
N SER A 65 -1.00 7.71 25.30
CA SER A 65 -1.35 7.58 26.73
C SER A 65 -0.56 6.47 27.43
N ALA A 66 0.08 5.56 26.68
CA ALA A 66 0.80 4.41 27.21
C ALA A 66 2.31 4.47 26.93
N HIS A 67 2.72 5.08 25.82
CA HIS A 67 4.08 5.04 25.30
C HIS A 67 4.46 6.37 24.65
N ASP A 68 5.75 6.71 24.69
CA ASP A 68 6.33 7.85 23.97
C ASP A 68 7.06 7.36 22.71
N ALA A 69 6.28 6.93 21.71
CA ALA A 69 6.85 6.56 20.42
C ALA A 69 7.42 7.77 19.67
N ALA A 70 6.87 8.98 19.90
CA ALA A 70 7.23 10.20 19.21
C ALA A 70 8.71 10.58 19.40
N ALA A 71 9.31 10.22 20.54
CA ALA A 71 10.74 10.42 20.80
C ALA A 71 11.69 9.81 19.73
N TYR A 72 11.24 8.80 18.98
CA TYR A 72 12.03 8.12 17.95
C TYR A 72 11.91 8.75 16.56
N PHE A 73 11.01 9.71 16.38
CA PHE A 73 10.72 10.35 15.10
C PHE A 73 11.21 11.81 15.09
N ASP A 74 11.37 12.35 13.89
CA ASP A 74 11.60 13.78 13.70
C ASP A 74 10.27 14.53 13.82
N ARG A 75 10.32 15.85 13.96
CA ARG A 75 9.12 16.68 14.14
C ARG A 75 8.65 17.24 12.81
N ILE A 76 7.38 17.63 12.74
CA ILE A 76 6.85 18.32 11.55
C ILE A 76 7.52 19.67 11.29
N SER A 77 8.15 20.28 12.30
CA SER A 77 8.94 21.51 12.16
C SER A 77 10.27 21.28 11.46
N ASP A 78 10.74 20.04 11.40
CA ASP A 78 12.02 19.67 10.78
C ASP A 78 11.85 19.42 9.27
N LEU A 79 10.61 19.21 8.82
CA LEU A 79 10.25 19.00 7.42
C LEU A 79 10.06 20.34 6.69
N ASP A 80 10.42 20.41 5.41
CA ASP A 80 10.10 21.58 4.58
C ASP A 80 8.63 21.52 4.16
N HIS A 81 7.83 22.47 4.66
CA HIS A 81 6.39 22.55 4.39
C HIS A 81 6.08 22.77 2.90
N SER A 82 7.01 23.32 2.12
CA SER A 82 6.84 23.48 0.67
C SER A 82 6.80 22.14 -0.08
N HIS A 83 7.38 21.08 0.49
CA HIS A 83 7.37 19.71 -0.04
C HIS A 83 6.01 19.00 0.08
N PHE A 84 5.00 19.63 0.69
CA PHE A 84 3.68 19.03 0.91
C PHE A 84 2.60 19.69 0.04
N SER A 85 1.54 18.97 -0.29
CA SER A 85 0.36 19.52 -0.97
C SER A 85 -0.58 20.17 0.06
N PRO A 86 -1.27 21.27 -0.30
CA PRO A 86 -2.36 21.78 0.53
C PRO A 86 -3.47 20.73 0.70
N CYS A 87 -4.06 20.64 1.89
CA CYS A 87 -5.14 19.69 2.17
C CYS A 87 -6.41 19.96 1.36
N ASN A 88 -6.67 21.23 1.02
CA ASN A 88 -7.84 21.64 0.22
C ASN A 88 -7.61 21.58 -1.29
N LYS A 89 -6.44 21.08 -1.75
CA LYS A 89 -6.14 20.95 -3.18
C LYS A 89 -7.14 19.98 -3.81
N THR A 90 -7.78 20.40 -4.89
CA THR A 90 -8.70 19.54 -5.66
C THR A 90 -8.03 18.23 -6.07
N GLY A 91 -8.71 17.11 -5.83
CA GLY A 91 -8.22 15.77 -6.13
C GLY A 91 -7.34 15.15 -5.04
N ASN A 92 -6.95 15.90 -4.00
CA ASN A 92 -6.32 15.33 -2.81
C ASN A 92 -7.37 14.58 -1.98
N GLU A 93 -7.03 13.42 -1.43
CA GLU A 93 -7.93 12.62 -0.58
C GLU A 93 -8.36 13.35 0.70
N PHE A 94 -7.58 14.33 1.17
CA PHE A 94 -8.02 15.24 2.24
C PHE A 94 -9.22 16.11 1.87
N ALA A 95 -9.49 16.31 0.57
CA ALA A 95 -10.65 17.04 0.06
C ALA A 95 -11.79 16.11 -0.41
N ASN A 96 -11.71 14.80 -0.12
CA ASN A 96 -12.72 13.83 -0.47
C ASN A 96 -13.88 13.84 0.53
N ASP A 97 -15.02 14.44 0.15
CA ASP A 97 -16.20 14.59 1.02
C ASP A 97 -16.70 13.25 1.59
N VAL A 98 -16.70 12.20 0.77
CA VAL A 98 -17.18 10.88 1.20
C VAL A 98 -16.29 10.35 2.32
N GLU A 99 -14.98 10.37 2.12
CA GLU A 99 -14.02 9.86 3.11
C GLU A 99 -14.01 10.69 4.38
N MET A 100 -14.12 12.03 4.28
CA MET A 100 -14.15 12.89 5.46
C MET A 100 -15.45 12.75 6.26
N ARG A 101 -16.59 12.48 5.60
CA ARG A 101 -17.84 12.10 6.29
C ARG A 101 -17.69 10.77 7.01
N LEU A 102 -17.08 9.77 6.37
CA LEU A 102 -16.85 8.46 6.97
C LEU A 102 -15.91 8.55 8.17
N TYR A 103 -14.82 9.31 8.05
CA TYR A 103 -13.92 9.61 9.16
C TYR A 103 -14.70 10.17 10.36
N ARG A 104 -15.48 11.23 10.14
CA ARG A 104 -16.29 11.86 11.20
C ARG A 104 -17.29 10.88 11.79
N GLN A 105 -18.00 10.12 10.95
CA GLN A 105 -19.02 9.17 11.37
C GLN A 105 -18.44 8.08 12.30
N TRP A 106 -17.30 7.52 11.94
CA TRP A 106 -16.73 6.37 12.64
C TRP A 106 -15.86 6.74 13.83
N THR A 107 -15.19 7.88 13.78
CA THR A 107 -14.29 8.32 14.86
C THR A 107 -14.96 9.25 15.87
N GLY A 108 -15.98 10.00 15.43
CA GLY A 108 -16.59 11.06 16.23
C GLY A 108 -15.71 12.31 16.43
N ASP A 109 -14.54 12.39 15.77
CA ASP A 109 -13.64 13.54 15.87
C ASP A 109 -14.06 14.66 14.91
N TRP A 110 -14.88 15.57 15.42
CA TRP A 110 -15.39 16.72 14.68
C TRP A 110 -14.34 17.78 14.38
N GLU A 111 -13.32 17.88 15.22
CA GLU A 111 -12.23 18.83 15.03
C GLU A 111 -11.23 18.39 13.96
N GLY A 112 -11.26 17.11 13.56
CA GLY A 112 -10.44 16.57 12.48
C GLY A 112 -10.93 16.93 11.07
N VAL A 113 -12.11 17.55 10.93
CA VAL A 113 -12.72 17.93 9.64
C VAL A 113 -13.29 19.34 9.69
N VAL A 114 -13.46 19.97 8.53
CA VAL A 114 -14.13 21.25 8.35
C VAL A 114 -15.32 21.06 7.43
N GLU A 115 -16.49 21.54 7.85
CA GLU A 115 -17.67 21.61 6.99
C GLU A 115 -17.57 22.83 6.07
N THR A 116 -17.80 22.59 4.79
CA THR A 116 -17.78 23.57 3.69
C THR A 116 -19.14 23.58 3.00
N GLU A 117 -19.38 24.54 2.12
CA GLU A 117 -20.64 24.59 1.33
C GLU A 117 -20.88 23.33 0.49
N THR A 118 -19.81 22.64 0.10
CA THR A 118 -19.86 21.48 -0.80
C THR A 118 -19.67 20.14 -0.09
N GLY A 119 -19.42 20.12 1.22
CA GLY A 119 -19.15 18.89 1.98
C GLY A 119 -18.11 19.05 3.07
N TYR A 120 -17.43 17.96 3.44
CA TYR A 120 -16.37 17.92 4.44
C TYR A 120 -14.99 17.84 3.79
N ILE A 121 -14.03 18.55 4.37
CA ILE A 121 -12.60 18.41 4.08
C ILE A 121 -11.84 18.13 5.38
N ALA A 122 -10.64 17.59 5.30
CA ALA A 122 -9.77 17.42 6.47
C ALA A 122 -9.40 18.78 7.06
N ASN A 123 -9.39 18.89 8.39
CA ASN A 123 -8.92 20.09 9.07
C ASN A 123 -7.40 20.05 9.21
N CYS A 124 -6.72 20.89 8.43
CA CYS A 124 -5.27 21.07 8.50
C CYS A 124 -4.95 22.49 9.00
N PRO A 125 -4.58 22.68 10.28
CA PRO A 125 -4.39 24.01 10.86
C PRO A 125 -3.33 24.87 10.16
N ASP A 126 -2.30 24.25 9.59
CA ASP A 126 -1.25 24.89 8.80
C ASP A 126 -1.52 24.82 7.28
N GLY A 127 -2.68 24.28 6.89
CA GLY A 127 -3.09 24.04 5.51
C GLY A 127 -2.49 22.80 4.85
N ARG A 128 -1.62 22.02 5.52
CA ARG A 128 -0.83 20.94 4.90
C ARG A 128 -0.82 19.62 5.67
N PHE A 129 -0.78 19.70 6.99
CA PHE A 129 -0.79 18.54 7.87
C PHE A 129 -2.11 18.43 8.62
N TRP A 130 -2.75 17.28 8.52
CA TRP A 130 -3.85 16.92 9.39
C TRP A 130 -3.29 16.45 10.74
N ILE A 131 -3.85 16.95 11.85
CA ILE A 131 -3.34 16.67 13.20
C ILE A 131 -4.31 15.81 14.00
N SER A 132 -3.81 14.66 14.46
CA SER A 132 -4.57 13.70 15.27
C SER A 132 -4.94 14.24 16.66
N PRO A 133 -6.04 13.76 17.27
CA PRO A 133 -6.45 14.18 18.60
C PRO A 133 -5.36 14.00 19.68
N ALA A 134 -4.53 12.97 19.55
CA ALA A 134 -3.50 12.64 20.53
C ALA A 134 -2.40 13.72 20.67
N CYS A 135 -2.15 14.51 19.64
CA CYS A 135 -1.12 15.56 19.66
C CYS A 135 -1.61 16.94 19.16
N ARG A 136 -2.92 17.11 18.92
CA ARG A 136 -3.49 18.39 18.40
C ARG A 136 -3.22 19.59 19.30
N HIS A 137 -3.11 19.37 20.61
CA HIS A 137 -2.80 20.40 21.59
C HIS A 137 -1.32 20.82 21.58
N ASN A 138 -0.42 19.97 21.07
CA ASN A 138 1.01 20.25 20.93
C ASN A 138 1.60 19.51 19.72
N THR A 139 1.70 20.19 18.58
CA THR A 139 2.16 19.58 17.32
C THR A 139 3.62 19.14 17.34
N SER A 140 4.41 19.58 18.32
CA SER A 140 5.80 19.14 18.51
C SER A 140 5.91 17.68 18.98
N GLU A 141 4.82 17.10 19.47
CA GLU A 141 4.72 15.70 19.91
C GLU A 141 4.16 14.78 18.81
N CYS A 142 3.78 15.33 17.65
CA CYS A 142 3.27 14.53 16.55
C CYS A 142 4.40 13.85 15.78
N ILE A 143 4.18 12.57 15.49
CA ILE A 143 4.93 11.76 14.52
C ILE A 143 4.48 12.17 13.10
N PRO A 144 5.40 12.62 12.23
CA PRO A 144 5.08 12.85 10.84
C PRO A 144 4.76 11.54 10.13
N ILE A 145 3.61 11.50 9.46
CA ILE A 145 3.16 10.41 8.61
C ILE A 145 3.05 10.91 7.19
N LEU A 146 3.85 10.33 6.28
CA LEU A 146 3.94 10.80 4.91
C LEU A 146 3.19 9.89 3.94
N ALA A 147 2.34 10.48 3.11
CA ALA A 147 1.72 9.84 1.96
C ALA A 147 2.21 10.46 0.65
N ALA A 148 2.15 9.70 -0.43
CA ALA A 148 2.50 10.14 -1.78
C ALA A 148 1.24 10.31 -2.65
N GLY A 149 1.45 10.61 -3.93
CA GLY A 149 0.37 10.72 -4.92
C GLY A 149 -0.62 11.82 -4.55
N ASN A 150 -1.91 11.48 -4.54
CA ASN A 150 -2.97 12.39 -4.14
C ASN A 150 -3.35 12.24 -2.65
N GLY A 151 -2.51 11.59 -1.84
CA GLY A 151 -2.82 11.25 -0.45
C GLY A 151 -3.31 9.83 -0.33
N TRP A 152 -2.60 8.88 -0.94
CA TRP A 152 -2.96 7.46 -0.90
C TRP A 152 -3.26 7.01 0.53
N ILE A 153 -4.51 6.58 0.72
CA ILE A 153 -5.10 6.09 1.97
C ILE A 153 -4.93 6.98 3.22
N VAL A 154 -4.72 8.30 3.08
CA VAL A 154 -4.58 9.20 4.24
C VAL A 154 -5.79 9.19 5.16
N TYR A 155 -7.00 8.98 4.62
CA TYR A 155 -8.22 8.84 5.40
C TYR A 155 -8.21 7.61 6.32
N VAL A 156 -7.52 6.53 5.92
CA VAL A 156 -7.27 5.34 6.75
C VAL A 156 -6.30 5.70 7.88
N PHE A 157 -5.21 6.41 7.59
CA PHE A 157 -4.25 6.85 8.61
C PHE A 157 -4.88 7.76 9.66
N MET A 158 -5.77 8.66 9.23
CA MET A 158 -6.56 9.50 10.12
C MET A 158 -7.39 8.63 11.09
N GLN A 159 -8.12 7.63 10.57
CA GLN A 159 -8.91 6.74 11.42
C GLN A 159 -8.04 5.91 12.36
N TRP A 160 -6.93 5.33 11.88
CA TRP A 160 -5.99 4.59 12.73
C TRP A 160 -5.44 5.47 13.84
N ALA A 161 -5.05 6.70 13.53
CA ALA A 161 -4.51 7.61 14.52
C ALA A 161 -5.53 7.94 15.61
N THR A 162 -6.77 8.22 15.22
CA THR A 162 -7.84 8.55 16.16
C THR A 162 -8.29 7.35 16.98
N PHE A 163 -8.46 6.16 16.38
CA PHE A 163 -8.90 4.97 17.11
C PHE A 163 -7.85 4.43 18.09
N TYR A 164 -6.57 4.57 17.74
CA TYR A 164 -5.49 3.95 18.49
C TYR A 164 -4.65 4.93 19.30
N GLY A 165 -4.99 6.22 19.25
CA GLY A 165 -4.28 7.27 19.99
C GLY A 165 -2.85 7.47 19.50
N ILE A 166 -2.62 7.30 18.19
CA ILE A 166 -1.31 7.57 17.57
C ILE A 166 -1.16 9.09 17.49
N PRO A 167 -0.11 9.69 18.07
CA PRO A 167 0.15 11.12 17.95
C PRO A 167 0.70 11.38 16.55
N ALA A 168 -0.17 11.55 15.57
CA ALA A 168 0.17 11.68 14.16
C ALA A 168 -0.06 13.11 13.64
N ALA A 169 0.82 13.54 12.74
CA ALA A 169 0.61 14.62 11.81
C ALA A 169 0.74 14.07 10.38
N VAL A 170 -0.37 13.95 9.66
CA VAL A 170 -0.43 13.28 8.35
C VAL A 170 -0.35 14.32 7.25
N GLY A 171 0.60 14.15 6.33
CA GLY A 171 0.82 15.04 5.19
C GLY A 171 0.96 14.27 3.88
N THR A 172 0.51 14.88 2.80
CA THR A 172 0.67 14.37 1.43
C THR A 172 1.79 15.14 0.74
N ALA A 173 2.83 14.46 0.28
CA ALA A 173 3.91 15.09 -0.47
C ALA A 173 3.40 15.77 -1.76
N ALA A 174 4.03 16.86 -2.16
CA ALA A 174 3.66 17.62 -3.37
C ALA A 174 4.06 16.87 -4.65
N THR A 175 5.19 16.16 -4.61
CA THR A 175 5.71 15.37 -5.72
C THR A 175 6.25 14.02 -5.22
N TRP A 176 6.52 13.12 -6.17
CA TRP A 176 7.21 11.86 -5.86
C TRP A 176 8.64 12.07 -5.34
N GLU A 177 9.34 13.08 -5.84
CA GLU A 177 10.71 13.40 -5.41
C GLU A 177 10.71 13.92 -3.97
N ASP A 178 9.78 14.83 -3.65
CA ASP A 178 9.56 15.30 -2.27
C ASP A 178 9.26 14.12 -1.35
N TYR A 179 8.34 13.24 -1.75
CA TYR A 179 8.00 12.06 -0.97
C TYR A 179 9.24 11.18 -0.69
N SER A 180 9.93 10.78 -1.76
CA SER A 180 11.05 9.85 -1.68
C SER A 180 12.21 10.42 -0.87
N SER A 181 12.53 11.70 -1.08
CA SER A 181 13.62 12.37 -0.37
C SER A 181 13.31 12.54 1.12
N ASN A 182 12.09 12.95 1.48
CA ASN A 182 11.70 13.09 2.89
C ASN A 182 11.67 11.73 3.60
N VAL A 183 11.11 10.69 2.95
CA VAL A 183 11.11 9.32 3.48
C VAL A 183 12.52 8.82 3.70
N VAL A 184 13.51 9.13 2.85
CA VAL A 184 14.89 8.70 3.09
C VAL A 184 15.55 9.54 4.19
N ALA A 185 15.41 10.86 4.15
CA ALA A 185 16.16 11.80 4.99
C ALA A 185 15.68 11.86 6.45
N PHE A 186 14.38 11.77 6.70
CA PHE A 186 13.79 12.03 8.02
C PHE A 186 13.26 10.76 8.69
N ARG A 187 13.23 10.76 10.02
CA ARG A 187 12.61 9.70 10.82
C ARG A 187 11.11 9.92 10.85
N THR A 188 10.40 9.40 9.86
CA THR A 188 8.94 9.48 9.73
C THR A 188 8.32 8.10 9.63
N LEU A 189 7.01 8.02 9.88
CA LEU A 189 6.20 6.95 9.31
C LEU A 189 5.84 7.31 7.88
N PHE A 190 5.65 6.31 7.04
CA PHE A 190 5.32 6.54 5.64
C PHE A 190 4.43 5.44 5.06
N HIS A 191 3.58 5.82 4.12
CA HIS A 191 2.76 4.88 3.34
C HIS A 191 3.65 4.02 2.44
N TRP A 192 3.47 2.70 2.42
CA TRP A 192 4.13 1.90 1.40
C TRP A 192 3.32 0.69 1.00
N TRP A 193 3.63 0.14 -0.19
CA TRP A 193 3.09 -1.12 -0.68
C TRP A 193 4.18 -2.16 -0.92
N MET A 194 3.79 -3.43 -0.88
CA MET A 194 4.63 -4.57 -1.23
C MET A 194 3.92 -5.45 -2.25
N PRO A 195 4.64 -6.02 -3.23
CA PRO A 195 6.09 -5.93 -3.40
C PRO A 195 6.56 -4.64 -4.09
N ASP A 196 7.62 -4.03 -3.57
CA ASP A 196 8.37 -2.93 -4.20
C ASP A 196 9.80 -2.88 -3.61
N ALA A 197 10.78 -2.39 -4.38
CA ALA A 197 12.19 -2.32 -3.98
C ALA A 197 12.75 -0.89 -3.81
N THR A 198 11.95 0.16 -4.01
CA THR A 198 12.39 1.57 -3.95
C THR A 198 13.03 1.93 -2.61
N PHE A 199 12.50 1.36 -1.51
CA PHE A 199 12.98 1.61 -0.16
C PHE A 199 13.63 0.39 0.51
N HIS A 200 14.12 -0.58 -0.28
CA HIS A 200 14.76 -1.78 0.26
C HIS A 200 15.93 -1.45 1.22
N GLN A 201 16.66 -0.36 0.97
CA GLN A 201 17.78 0.13 1.78
C GLN A 201 17.35 0.61 3.18
N LEU A 202 16.06 0.87 3.41
CA LEU A 202 15.55 1.34 4.70
C LEU A 202 15.22 0.19 5.67
N ASP A 203 15.29 -1.07 5.21
CA ASP A 203 14.84 -2.26 5.95
C ASP A 203 13.47 -2.03 6.63
N ALA A 204 12.54 -1.43 5.89
CA ALA A 204 11.28 -0.98 6.45
C ALA A 204 10.35 -2.17 6.77
N SER A 205 9.60 -2.03 7.86
CA SER A 205 8.58 -2.99 8.26
C SER A 205 7.21 -2.32 8.26
N MET A 206 6.20 -2.99 7.70
CA MET A 206 4.81 -2.54 7.77
C MET A 206 4.28 -2.71 9.20
N LEU A 207 3.54 -1.71 9.66
CA LEU A 207 2.81 -1.74 10.91
C LEU A 207 1.70 -2.79 10.83
N GLN A 208 1.66 -3.63 11.86
CA GLN A 208 0.71 -4.72 12.07
C GLN A 208 -0.51 -4.18 12.80
N PHE A 209 -1.59 -3.92 12.06
CA PHE A 209 -2.90 -3.57 12.60
C PHE A 209 -3.74 -4.84 12.87
N PRO A 210 -4.88 -4.75 13.58
CA PRO A 210 -5.77 -5.89 13.72
C PRO A 210 -6.18 -6.46 12.36
N ARG A 211 -6.34 -7.77 12.27
CA ARG A 211 -6.68 -8.47 11.02
C ARG A 211 -7.84 -7.79 10.28
N HIS A 212 -7.65 -7.60 8.97
CA HIS A 212 -8.63 -7.00 8.07
C HIS A 212 -10.05 -7.56 8.23
N ARG A 213 -11.03 -6.67 8.27
CA ARG A 213 -12.46 -6.99 8.32
C ARG A 213 -13.19 -6.39 7.11
N PRO A 214 -13.44 -7.17 6.05
CA PRO A 214 -14.05 -6.65 4.82
C PRO A 214 -15.39 -5.96 5.03
N ARG A 215 -16.21 -6.47 5.96
CA ARG A 215 -17.53 -5.89 6.27
C ARG A 215 -17.44 -4.53 6.95
N GLU A 216 -16.39 -4.27 7.73
CA GLU A 216 -16.17 -2.97 8.36
C GLU A 216 -15.65 -1.97 7.31
N TRP A 217 -14.68 -2.40 6.50
CA TRP A 217 -14.12 -1.62 5.40
C TRP A 217 -15.17 -1.22 4.35
N ALA A 218 -16.09 -2.12 4.00
CA ALA A 218 -17.17 -1.86 3.03
C ALA A 218 -18.13 -0.73 3.43
N VAL A 219 -18.15 -0.33 4.70
CA VAL A 219 -18.97 0.77 5.22
C VAL A 219 -18.12 1.94 5.73
N GLY A 220 -16.84 1.98 5.37
CA GLY A 220 -15.92 3.07 5.72
C GLY A 220 -15.31 3.01 7.12
N ASN A 221 -15.44 1.89 7.82
CA ASN A 221 -14.77 1.68 9.11
C ASN A 221 -13.42 1.00 8.88
N TYR A 222 -12.37 1.79 8.88
CA TYR A 222 -11.02 1.37 8.51
C TYR A 222 -10.15 1.02 9.72
N ARG A 223 -10.75 0.68 10.87
CA ARG A 223 -9.97 0.40 12.09
C ARG A 223 -9.00 -0.76 11.95
N THR A 224 -9.32 -1.78 11.15
CA THR A 224 -8.42 -2.92 10.93
C THR A 224 -7.41 -2.63 9.82
N ALA A 225 -6.42 -3.51 9.66
CA ALA A 225 -5.51 -3.50 8.51
C ALA A 225 -6.29 -3.45 7.18
N ASP A 226 -5.65 -2.91 6.14
CA ASP A 226 -6.14 -2.97 4.77
C ASP A 226 -6.22 -4.43 4.30
N GLY A 227 -7.08 -4.66 3.31
CA GLY A 227 -7.21 -5.95 2.65
C GLY A 227 -5.95 -6.26 1.86
N GLN A 228 -5.47 -7.51 1.99
CA GLN A 228 -4.50 -8.03 1.05
C GLN A 228 -5.09 -8.01 -0.36
N SER A 229 -4.32 -7.47 -1.29
CA SER A 229 -4.71 -7.26 -2.67
C SER A 229 -4.24 -8.43 -3.50
N ASN A 230 -5.16 -9.30 -3.92
CA ASN A 230 -4.79 -10.41 -4.79
C ASN A 230 -4.32 -9.87 -6.13
N ILE A 231 -3.11 -10.24 -6.52
CA ILE A 231 -2.59 -9.93 -7.85
C ILE A 231 -2.98 -11.07 -8.77
N VAL A 232 -3.77 -10.77 -9.80
CA VAL A 232 -4.31 -11.78 -10.72
C VAL A 232 -3.75 -11.65 -12.12
N LYS A 233 -3.92 -12.73 -12.90
CA LYS A 233 -3.47 -12.85 -14.28
C LYS A 233 -4.67 -12.70 -15.20
N LEU A 234 -4.73 -11.58 -15.93
CA LEU A 234 -5.80 -11.32 -16.90
C LEU A 234 -5.32 -11.61 -18.33
N ILE A 235 -6.18 -12.27 -19.13
CA ILE A 235 -5.93 -12.58 -20.56
C ILE A 235 -7.11 -12.13 -21.43
N ALA A 236 -6.83 -11.65 -22.65
CA ALA A 236 -7.88 -11.35 -23.62
C ALA A 236 -8.57 -12.64 -24.11
N GLN A 237 -9.89 -12.63 -24.25
CA GLN A 237 -10.68 -13.80 -24.65
C GLN A 237 -10.19 -14.48 -25.95
N PRO A 238 -9.87 -13.76 -27.05
CA PRO A 238 -9.44 -14.42 -28.28
C PRO A 238 -8.15 -15.24 -28.12
N LEU A 239 -7.32 -14.92 -27.12
CA LEU A 239 -6.06 -15.60 -26.88
C LEU A 239 -6.25 -17.01 -26.30
N GLN A 240 -7.41 -17.29 -25.69
CA GLN A 240 -7.78 -18.65 -25.25
C GLN A 240 -7.85 -19.63 -26.43
N LEU A 241 -8.44 -19.20 -27.55
CA LEU A 241 -8.56 -20.05 -28.75
C LEU A 241 -7.28 -20.03 -29.58
N ALA A 242 -6.66 -18.85 -29.72
CA ALA A 242 -5.46 -18.70 -30.56
C ALA A 242 -4.21 -19.33 -29.94
N ALA A 243 -4.09 -19.34 -28.61
CA ALA A 243 -2.89 -19.80 -27.90
C ALA A 243 -3.22 -20.56 -26.60
N PRO A 244 -3.92 -21.70 -26.66
CA PRO A 244 -4.34 -22.46 -25.47
C PRO A 244 -3.18 -22.93 -24.60
N ARG A 245 -1.97 -23.12 -25.18
CA ARG A 245 -0.76 -23.45 -24.41
C ARG A 245 -0.28 -22.27 -23.57
N VAL A 246 -0.34 -21.05 -24.10
CA VAL A 246 0.05 -19.84 -23.38
C VAL A 246 -0.93 -19.57 -22.25
N GLN A 247 -2.23 -19.74 -22.50
CA GLN A 247 -3.24 -19.64 -21.44
C GLN A 247 -2.96 -20.63 -20.30
N ARG A 248 -2.73 -21.91 -20.60
CA ARG A 248 -2.42 -22.91 -19.56
C ARG A 248 -1.12 -22.60 -18.81
N PHE A 249 -0.10 -22.15 -19.53
CA PHE A 249 1.15 -21.70 -18.90
C PHE A 249 0.88 -20.56 -17.91
N LEU A 250 0.12 -19.54 -18.32
CA LEU A 250 -0.24 -18.42 -17.44
C LEU A 250 -1.14 -18.86 -16.27
N GLN A 251 -2.08 -19.79 -16.49
CA GLN A 251 -2.89 -20.36 -15.40
C GLN A 251 -2.00 -21.02 -14.34
N ASN A 252 -1.00 -21.81 -14.78
CA ASN A 252 -0.09 -22.51 -13.88
C ASN A 252 1.05 -21.62 -13.34
N PHE A 253 1.29 -20.45 -13.91
CA PHE A 253 2.33 -19.52 -13.48
C PHE A 253 2.08 -19.10 -12.03
N ASP A 254 3.06 -19.33 -11.17
CA ASP A 254 2.94 -19.17 -9.72
C ASP A 254 4.29 -18.74 -9.15
N LEU A 255 4.39 -17.49 -8.74
CA LEU A 255 5.60 -16.87 -8.19
C LEU A 255 5.33 -16.49 -6.75
N ASP A 256 6.21 -16.85 -5.83
CA ASP A 256 6.05 -16.47 -4.42
C ASP A 256 6.50 -15.02 -4.21
N LEU A 257 5.97 -14.38 -3.15
CA LEU A 257 6.34 -13.00 -2.80
C LEU A 257 7.85 -12.84 -2.60
N GLU A 258 8.50 -13.84 -2.01
CA GLU A 258 9.95 -13.82 -1.75
C GLU A 258 10.76 -13.79 -3.06
N ASP A 259 10.36 -14.58 -4.07
CA ASP A 259 10.98 -14.52 -5.39
C ASP A 259 10.78 -13.15 -6.02
N MET A 260 9.55 -12.63 -5.96
CA MET A 260 9.24 -11.35 -6.57
C MET A 260 10.07 -10.23 -5.95
N GLN A 261 10.13 -10.18 -4.63
CA GLN A 261 10.97 -9.23 -3.91
C GLN A 261 12.46 -9.42 -4.21
N SER A 262 12.93 -10.66 -4.34
CA SER A 262 14.33 -10.97 -4.71
C SER A 262 14.68 -10.42 -6.10
N LEU A 263 13.81 -10.66 -7.09
CA LEU A 263 13.95 -10.14 -8.45
C LEU A 263 13.95 -8.61 -8.48
N LEU A 264 13.01 -7.96 -7.77
CA LEU A 264 12.94 -6.51 -7.69
C LEU A 264 14.18 -5.91 -7.02
N ARG A 265 14.62 -6.49 -5.89
CA ARG A 265 15.86 -6.06 -5.21
C ARG A 265 17.08 -6.22 -6.10
N LYS A 266 17.18 -7.33 -6.84
CA LYS A 266 18.32 -7.54 -7.74
C LYS A 266 18.33 -6.53 -8.87
N THR A 267 17.16 -6.20 -9.41
CA THR A 267 16.99 -5.15 -10.43
C THR A 267 17.34 -3.77 -9.89
N SER A 268 17.04 -3.46 -8.62
CA SER A 268 17.36 -2.15 -8.03
C SER A 268 18.80 -2.01 -7.55
N THR A 269 19.46 -3.10 -7.15
CA THR A 269 20.82 -3.07 -6.55
C THR A 269 21.94 -3.37 -7.55
N SER A 270 21.66 -4.09 -8.62
CA SER A 270 22.67 -4.47 -9.60
C SER A 270 22.83 -3.35 -10.63
N ALA A 271 23.91 -2.57 -10.49
CA ALA A 271 24.19 -1.47 -11.41
C ALA A 271 24.22 -1.95 -12.87
N GLY A 272 23.26 -1.44 -13.66
CA GLY A 272 23.14 -1.75 -15.09
C GLY A 272 22.44 -3.07 -15.43
N ALA A 273 22.02 -3.86 -14.44
CA ALA A 273 21.26 -5.07 -14.72
C ALA A 273 19.84 -4.71 -15.17
N THR A 274 19.44 -5.23 -16.31
CA THR A 274 18.09 -5.10 -16.83
C THR A 274 17.15 -6.10 -16.16
N ALA A 275 15.86 -5.78 -16.10
CA ALA A 275 14.85 -6.73 -15.64
C ALA A 275 14.88 -8.04 -16.45
N GLU A 276 15.24 -7.98 -17.73
CA GLU A 276 15.40 -9.14 -18.61
C GLU A 276 16.54 -10.05 -18.15
N GLU A 277 17.72 -9.49 -17.86
CA GLU A 277 18.87 -10.26 -17.37
C GLU A 277 18.56 -10.95 -16.04
N VAL A 278 17.96 -10.20 -15.10
CA VAL A 278 17.54 -10.72 -13.79
C VAL A 278 16.52 -11.85 -13.94
N ALA A 279 15.53 -11.69 -14.83
CA ALA A 279 14.54 -12.73 -15.11
C ALA A 279 15.18 -13.96 -15.78
N CYS A 280 16.08 -13.78 -16.75
CA CYS A 280 16.78 -14.87 -17.42
C CYS A 280 17.62 -15.70 -16.44
N GLU A 281 18.32 -15.05 -15.51
CA GLU A 281 19.08 -15.73 -14.47
C GLU A 281 18.18 -16.53 -13.54
N TRP A 282 17.05 -15.96 -13.13
CA TRP A 282 16.07 -16.68 -12.30
C TRP A 282 15.49 -17.89 -13.02
N ILE A 283 15.14 -17.77 -14.30
CA ILE A 283 14.65 -18.90 -15.12
C ILE A 283 15.72 -20.00 -15.21
N ARG A 284 16.98 -19.66 -15.42
CA ARG A 284 18.06 -20.66 -15.47
C ARG A 284 18.26 -21.37 -14.14
N ALA A 285 18.12 -20.65 -13.03
CA ALA A 285 18.35 -21.18 -11.68
C ALA A 285 17.17 -22.00 -11.13
N ASN A 286 15.93 -21.71 -11.55
CA ASN A 286 14.70 -22.24 -10.95
C ASN A 286 13.92 -23.17 -11.90
N ARG A 287 14.65 -24.00 -12.65
CA ARG A 287 14.08 -24.87 -13.69
C ARG A 287 13.02 -25.82 -13.17
N ASP A 288 13.28 -26.44 -12.02
CA ASP A 288 12.37 -27.34 -11.32
C ASP A 288 11.04 -26.69 -10.90
N ARG A 289 11.02 -25.36 -10.76
CA ARG A 289 9.81 -24.59 -10.48
C ARG A 289 9.01 -24.31 -11.74
N TRP A 290 9.61 -23.61 -12.71
CA TRP A 290 8.84 -23.14 -13.87
C TRP A 290 8.51 -24.24 -14.88
N GLU A 291 9.24 -25.36 -14.91
CA GLU A 291 8.90 -26.47 -15.80
C GLU A 291 7.50 -27.04 -15.50
N LYS A 292 7.06 -26.98 -14.23
CA LYS A 292 5.71 -27.39 -13.83
C LYS A 292 4.62 -26.47 -14.40
N TRP A 293 4.98 -25.23 -14.72
CA TRP A 293 4.04 -24.29 -15.34
C TRP A 293 3.79 -24.64 -16.81
N VAL A 294 4.77 -25.27 -17.48
CA VAL A 294 4.65 -25.65 -18.89
C VAL A 294 3.72 -26.85 -19.02
N PRO A 295 2.59 -26.74 -19.74
CA PRO A 295 1.67 -27.86 -19.90
C PRO A 295 2.33 -29.00 -20.70
N VAL A 296 2.29 -30.22 -20.16
CA VAL A 296 2.79 -31.44 -20.83
C VAL A 296 2.03 -31.66 -22.14
N GLN A 297 2.73 -32.11 -23.19
CA GLN A 297 2.07 -32.63 -24.38
C GLN A 297 1.30 -33.90 -23.99
N THR A 298 -0.01 -33.78 -23.77
CA THR A 298 -0.89 -34.93 -23.97
C THR A 298 -0.92 -35.17 -25.48
N GLN A 299 -0.11 -36.11 -25.99
CA GLN A 299 -0.35 -36.71 -27.30
C GLN A 299 -1.74 -37.36 -27.25
N GLY A 300 -2.73 -36.63 -27.74
CA GLY A 300 -4.14 -37.00 -27.64
C GLY A 300 -4.86 -36.83 -28.95
N TYR A 301 -4.38 -37.48 -30.02
CA TYR A 301 -5.20 -37.94 -31.15
C TYR A 301 -4.55 -39.18 -31.79
N SER A 302 -4.63 -40.32 -31.11
CA SER A 302 -4.61 -41.63 -31.77
C SER A 302 -6.00 -42.22 -31.61
N CYS A 303 -6.82 -42.07 -32.65
CA CYS A 303 -7.91 -42.97 -33.00
C CYS A 303 -8.38 -42.58 -34.41
N LYS A 304 -7.81 -43.24 -35.42
CA LYS A 304 -8.49 -43.50 -36.68
C LYS A 304 -8.49 -45.02 -36.88
N PRO A 305 -9.65 -45.67 -36.99
CA PRO A 305 -9.82 -46.70 -38.01
C PRO A 305 -9.78 -46.05 -39.40
#